data_AF-A2R4K8-F1
#
_entry.id   AF-A2R4K8-F1
#
_cell.length_a   1.000
_cell.length_b   1.000
_cell.length_c   1.000
_cell.angle_alpha   90.00
_cell.angle_beta   90.00
_cell.angle_gamma   90.00
#
_symmetry.space_group_name_H-M   'P 1'
#
loop_
_entity.id
_entity.type
_entity.pdbx_description
1 polymer ?
#
loop_
_entity_poly.entity_id
_entity_poly.type
_entity_poly.pdbx_seq_one_letter_code
_entity_poly.pdbx_strand_id
1 'polypeptide(L)'
;MAFGKLYGLPENGRTIACLVAAKANDVELELVKTEPNSGASFNQSAEYTKISPLGKIPAFEGANGYTLSEVIAIAVYVTSQNEKTTLLGKTKQDYASILRWLSFANSELLPRF
;
A
#
# COMPACT_ATOMS: atom_id res chain seq x y z
N MET A 1 4.51 9.39 15.81
CA MET A 1 5.71 9.23 14.97
C MET A 1 5.30 8.20 13.95
N ALA A 2 5.39 8.55 12.67
CA ALA A 2 4.86 7.72 11.60
C ALA A 2 5.45 6.31 11.63
N PHE A 3 4.58 5.31 11.46
CA PHE A 3 4.93 3.90 11.32
C PHE A 3 5.83 3.66 10.09
N GLY A 4 5.60 4.42 9.04
CA GLY A 4 6.42 4.43 7.85
C GLY A 4 5.93 5.45 6.83
N LYS A 5 6.64 5.50 5.70
CA LYS A 5 6.32 6.32 4.55
C LYS A 5 5.54 5.51 3.53
N LEU A 6 4.52 6.12 2.97
CA LEU A 6 3.78 5.62 1.82
C LEU A 6 4.04 6.57 0.65
N TYR A 7 4.68 6.07 -0.39
CA TYR A 7 4.93 6.80 -1.62
C TYR A 7 3.72 6.66 -2.54
N GLY A 8 3.10 7.79 -2.89
CA GLY A 8 1.93 7.80 -3.77
C GLY A 8 1.14 9.10 -3.72
N LEU A 9 -0.13 9.04 -4.13
CA LEU A 9 -1.05 10.18 -4.14
C LEU A 9 -2.42 9.78 -3.60
N PRO A 10 -3.13 10.65 -2.86
CA PRO A 10 -4.44 10.31 -2.33
C PRO A 10 -5.51 10.12 -3.43
N GLU A 11 -5.30 10.71 -4.61
CA GLU A 11 -6.18 10.54 -5.78
C GLU A 11 -5.95 9.21 -6.51
N ASN A 12 -4.85 8.52 -6.22
CA ASN A 12 -4.55 7.22 -6.81
C ASN A 12 -5.35 6.12 -6.09
N GLY A 13 -6.23 5.42 -6.83
CA GLY A 13 -7.12 4.40 -6.28
C GLY A 13 -6.41 3.24 -5.54
N ARG A 14 -5.13 2.97 -5.87
CA ARG A 14 -4.33 1.96 -5.15
C ARG A 14 -3.74 2.53 -3.85
N THR A 15 -3.28 3.77 -3.87
CA THR A 15 -2.70 4.43 -2.69
C THR A 15 -3.76 4.72 -1.62
N ILE A 16 -4.95 5.19 -2.02
CA ILE A 16 -6.01 5.53 -1.07
C ILE A 16 -6.46 4.32 -0.24
N ALA A 17 -6.44 3.10 -0.82
CA ALA A 17 -6.77 1.87 -0.10
C ALA A 17 -5.84 1.64 1.10
N CYS A 18 -4.53 1.87 0.93
CA CYS A 18 -3.56 1.75 2.01
C CYS A 18 -3.75 2.84 3.08
N LEU A 19 -4.07 4.08 2.67
CA LEU A 19 -4.34 5.18 3.61
C LEU A 19 -5.61 4.93 4.44
N VAL A 20 -6.66 4.39 3.82
CA VAL A 20 -7.90 4.00 4.51
C VAL A 20 -7.63 2.87 5.49
N ALA A 21 -6.88 1.84 5.08
CA ALA A 21 -6.48 0.75 5.98
C ALA A 21 -5.67 1.27 7.18
N ALA A 22 -4.73 2.18 6.96
CA ALA A 22 -3.95 2.80 8.03
C ALA A 22 -4.84 3.56 9.01
N LYS A 23 -5.70 4.45 8.49
CA LYS A 23 -6.63 5.24 9.30
C LYS A 23 -7.62 4.38 10.09
N ALA A 24 -8.11 3.29 9.51
CA ALA A 24 -9.03 2.37 10.19
C ALA A 24 -8.36 1.52 11.28
N ASN A 25 -7.02 1.50 11.34
CA ASN A 25 -6.24 0.76 12.34
C ASN A 25 -5.43 1.66 13.26
N ASP A 26 -5.66 2.98 13.25
CA ASP A 26 -4.90 3.97 14.00
C ASP A 26 -3.39 3.93 13.73
N VAL A 27 -3.01 3.56 12.50
CA VAL A 27 -1.62 3.54 12.02
C VAL A 27 -1.31 4.86 11.31
N GLU A 28 -0.32 5.59 11.82
CA GLU A 28 0.15 6.84 11.22
C GLU A 28 1.10 6.56 10.05
N LEU A 29 0.72 6.92 8.81
CA LEU A 29 1.61 6.86 7.64
C LEU A 29 1.95 8.27 7.16
N GLU A 30 3.23 8.52 6.89
CA GLU A 30 3.67 9.72 6.18
C GLU A 30 3.44 9.54 4.68
N LEU A 31 2.58 10.36 4.07
CA LEU A 31 2.36 10.32 2.63
C LEU A 31 3.43 11.13 1.90
N VAL A 32 4.34 10.45 1.22
CA VAL A 32 5.32 11.05 0.33
C VAL A 32 4.69 11.15 -1.05
N LYS A 33 4.45 12.38 -1.52
CA LYS A 33 3.84 12.61 -2.83
C LYS A 33 4.76 12.08 -3.93
N THR A 34 4.27 11.11 -4.71
CA THR A 34 5.04 10.47 -5.79
C THR A 34 4.18 10.34 -7.03
N GLU A 35 4.76 10.66 -8.19
CA GLU A 35 4.02 10.73 -9.44
C GLU A 35 3.42 9.36 -9.82
N PRO A 36 2.20 9.33 -10.38
CA PRO A 36 1.56 8.12 -10.88
C PRO A 36 2.10 7.76 -12.28
N ASN A 37 3.40 7.95 -12.50
CA ASN A 37 4.10 7.70 -13.74
C ASN A 37 5.43 7.02 -13.40
N SER A 38 5.53 5.72 -13.70
CA SER A 38 6.76 4.98 -13.41
C SER A 38 7.97 5.49 -14.18
N GLY A 39 7.78 6.20 -15.29
CA GLY A 39 8.86 6.81 -16.08
C GLY A 39 9.29 8.20 -15.59
N ALA A 40 8.68 8.75 -14.53
CA ALA A 40 9.08 10.05 -13.98
C ALA A 40 10.50 10.00 -13.41
N SER A 41 11.20 11.14 -13.39
CA SER A 41 12.61 11.22 -12.97
C SER A 41 12.83 10.70 -11.54
N PHE A 42 11.94 11.04 -10.61
CA PHE A 42 12.01 10.51 -9.24
C PHE A 42 11.72 9.00 -9.19
N ASN A 43 10.72 8.52 -9.93
CA ASN A 43 10.33 7.11 -9.95
C ASN A 43 11.42 6.18 -10.54
N GLN A 44 12.31 6.73 -11.36
CA GLN A 44 13.47 6.04 -11.93
C GLN A 44 14.75 6.22 -11.11
N SER A 45 14.72 7.02 -10.04
CA SER A 45 15.89 7.23 -9.19
C SER A 45 16.33 5.92 -8.50
N ALA A 46 17.64 5.80 -8.23
CA ALA A 46 18.17 4.67 -7.47
C ALA A 46 17.58 4.57 -6.05
N GLU A 47 17.21 5.71 -5.48
CA GLU A 47 16.57 5.82 -4.16
C GLU A 47 15.18 5.17 -4.16
N TYR A 48 14.33 5.52 -5.14
CA TYR A 48 12.97 4.98 -5.20
C TYR A 48 12.91 3.56 -5.73
N THR A 49 13.73 3.22 -6.72
CA THR A 49 13.74 1.86 -7.32
C THR A 49 14.25 0.80 -6.34
N LYS A 50 15.02 1.18 -5.31
CA LYS A 50 15.35 0.30 -4.19
C LYS A 50 14.13 -0.11 -3.36
N ILE A 51 13.10 0.75 -3.30
CA ILE A 51 11.85 0.53 -2.56
C ILE A 51 10.82 -0.15 -3.47
N SER A 52 10.65 0.35 -4.70
CA SER A 52 9.73 -0.16 -5.72
C SER A 52 10.48 -0.39 -7.02
N PRO A 53 10.97 -1.62 -7.30
CA PRO A 53 11.81 -1.91 -8.46
C PRO A 53 11.19 -1.53 -9.81
N LEU A 54 9.86 -1.48 -9.90
CA LEU A 54 9.14 -1.09 -11.11
C LEU A 54 8.86 0.42 -11.20
N GLY A 55 9.29 1.21 -10.21
CA GLY A 55 8.99 2.64 -10.14
C GLY A 55 7.50 2.96 -9.97
N LYS A 56 6.67 1.97 -9.59
CA LYS A 56 5.22 2.12 -9.46
C LYS A 56 4.83 2.59 -8.06
N ILE A 57 3.66 3.21 -7.94
CA ILE A 57 3.00 3.55 -6.68
C ILE A 57 1.74 2.66 -6.48
N PRO A 58 1.33 2.39 -5.23
CA PRO A 58 2.00 2.76 -3.99
C PRO A 58 3.23 1.91 -3.69
N ALA A 59 4.14 2.47 -2.89
CA ALA A 59 5.26 1.76 -2.27
C ALA A 59 5.41 2.18 -0.80
N PHE A 60 5.92 1.30 0.04
CA PHE A 60 6.04 1.51 1.48
C PHE A 60 7.50 1.39 1.94
N GLU A 61 7.90 2.26 2.87
CA GLU A 61 9.17 2.19 3.59
C GLU A 61 8.91 2.36 5.09
N GLY A 62 9.17 1.32 5.87
CA GLY A 62 9.02 1.35 7.33
C GLY A 62 10.17 2.10 8.01
N ALA A 63 9.93 2.62 9.21
CA ALA A 63 10.98 3.27 10.01
C ALA A 63 12.17 2.34 10.35
N ASN A 64 11.99 1.02 10.23
CA ASN A 64 13.00 -0.01 10.39
C ASN A 64 13.76 -0.36 9.09
N GLY A 65 13.51 0.35 7.99
CA GLY A 65 14.12 0.09 6.68
C GLY A 65 13.46 -1.05 5.89
N TYR A 66 12.34 -1.60 6.35
CA TYR A 66 11.58 -2.59 5.58
C TYR A 66 10.86 -1.91 4.41
N THR A 67 11.13 -2.36 3.19
CA THR A 67 10.50 -1.86 1.97
C THR A 67 9.50 -2.86 1.42
N LEU A 68 8.35 -2.38 0.94
CA LEU A 68 7.31 -3.21 0.37
C LEU A 68 6.62 -2.52 -0.82
N SER A 69 6.52 -3.23 -1.94
CA SER A 69 5.71 -2.85 -3.11
C SER A 69 4.52 -3.81 -3.26
N GLU A 70 3.61 -3.51 -4.19
CA GLU A 70 2.33 -4.19 -4.42
C GLU A 70 1.22 -3.82 -3.41
N VAL A 71 0.16 -3.18 -3.92
CA VAL A 71 -0.90 -2.55 -3.10
C VAL A 71 -1.58 -3.52 -2.13
N ILE A 72 -1.86 -4.75 -2.55
CA ILE A 72 -2.54 -5.75 -1.70
C ILE A 72 -1.64 -6.13 -0.52
N ALA A 73 -0.35 -6.33 -0.77
CA ALA A 73 0.62 -6.67 0.26
C ALA A 73 0.75 -5.52 1.28
N ILE A 74 0.88 -4.28 0.78
CA ILE A 74 0.95 -3.08 1.63
C ILE A 74 -0.32 -2.95 2.48
N ALA A 75 -1.51 -3.07 1.89
CA ALA A 75 -2.78 -2.94 2.61
C ALA A 75 -2.92 -3.99 3.72
N VAL A 76 -2.57 -5.26 3.44
CA VAL A 76 -2.59 -6.33 4.45
C VAL A 76 -1.58 -6.05 5.56
N TYR A 77 -0.34 -5.67 5.21
CA TYR A 77 0.72 -5.41 6.19
C TYR A 77 0.40 -4.23 7.10
N VAL A 78 -0.12 -3.13 6.54
CA VAL A 78 -0.56 -1.96 7.33
C VAL A 78 -1.71 -2.33 8.25
N THR A 79 -2.69 -3.09 7.74
CA THR A 79 -3.82 -3.55 8.55
C THR A 79 -3.38 -4.46 9.69
N SER A 80 -2.41 -5.35 9.44
CA SER A 80 -1.93 -6.30 10.45
C SER A 80 -1.13 -5.67 11.59
N GLN A 81 -0.78 -4.39 11.51
CA GLN A 81 -0.09 -3.70 12.60
C GLN A 81 -0.98 -3.53 13.85
N ASN A 82 -2.31 -3.57 13.67
CA ASN A 82 -3.24 -3.60 14.78
C ASN A 82 -3.73 -5.03 14.99
N GLU A 83 -3.21 -5.70 16.03
CA GLU A 83 -3.60 -7.08 16.38
C GLU A 83 -5.09 -7.25 16.70
N LYS A 84 -5.78 -6.15 17.03
CA LYS A 84 -7.22 -6.13 17.33
C LYS A 84 -8.08 -5.81 16.11
N THR A 85 -7.48 -5.67 14.93
CA THR A 85 -8.19 -5.36 13.69
C THR A 85 -9.25 -6.42 13.37
N THR A 86 -10.40 -5.98 12.90
CA THR A 86 -11.43 -6.86 12.34
C THR A 86 -11.36 -6.93 10.81
N LEU A 87 -10.49 -6.15 10.17
CA LEU A 87 -10.44 -6.00 8.72
C LEU A 87 -9.80 -7.19 7.99
N LEU A 88 -9.12 -8.09 8.71
CA LEU A 88 -8.52 -9.31 8.16
C LEU A 88 -9.36 -10.57 8.39
N GLY A 89 -10.59 -10.40 8.91
CA GLY A 89 -11.46 -11.52 9.24
C GLY A 89 -11.00 -12.32 10.47
N LYS A 90 -11.77 -13.36 10.82
CA LYS A 90 -11.45 -14.22 11.98
C LYS A 90 -11.07 -15.63 11.56
N THR A 91 -11.57 -16.08 10.41
CA THR A 91 -11.33 -17.41 9.87
C THR A 91 -10.45 -17.36 8.62
N LYS A 92 -9.89 -18.51 8.24
CA LYS A 92 -9.14 -18.64 6.98
C LYS A 92 -10.01 -18.35 5.76
N GLN A 93 -11.30 -18.68 5.83
CA GLN A 93 -12.29 -18.43 4.79
C GLN A 93 -12.62 -16.94 4.66
N ASP A 94 -12.71 -16.20 5.77
CA ASP A 94 -12.88 -14.74 5.75
C ASP A 94 -11.67 -14.08 5.07
N TYR A 95 -10.47 -14.43 5.52
CA TYR A 95 -9.23 -13.87 4.98
C TYR A 95 -9.08 -14.16 3.48
N ALA A 96 -9.37 -15.39 3.04
CA ALA A 96 -9.38 -15.75 1.63
C ALA A 96 -10.43 -14.95 0.83
N SER A 97 -11.61 -14.72 1.40
CA SER A 97 -12.67 -13.92 0.77
C SER A 97 -12.28 -12.44 0.65
N ILE A 98 -11.57 -11.89 1.64
CA ILE A 98 -11.01 -10.54 1.62
C ILE A 98 -9.95 -10.45 0.51
N LEU A 99 -8.99 -11.38 0.48
CA LEU A 99 -7.96 -11.42 -0.57
C LEU A 99 -8.55 -11.54 -1.97
N ARG A 100 -9.60 -12.35 -2.15
CA ARG A 100 -10.33 -12.45 -3.43
C ARG A 100 -10.84 -11.08 -3.88
N TRP A 101 -11.47 -10.32 -2.97
CA TRP A 101 -12.01 -9.01 -3.31
C TRP A 101 -10.92 -7.96 -3.54
N LEU A 102 -9.83 -7.98 -2.76
CA LEU A 102 -8.66 -7.13 -3.01
C LEU A 102 -8.06 -7.41 -4.40
N SER A 103 -7.92 -8.69 -4.76
CA SER A 103 -7.41 -9.12 -6.06
C SER A 103 -8.33 -8.69 -7.21
N PHE A 104 -9.63 -8.96 -7.07
CA PHE A 104 -10.64 -8.57 -8.06
C PHE A 104 -10.68 -7.05 -8.26
N ALA A 105 -10.74 -6.27 -7.19
CA ALA A 105 -10.75 -4.82 -7.28
C ALA A 105 -9.49 -4.28 -7.97
N ASN A 106 -8.32 -4.80 -7.62
CA ASN A 106 -7.05 -4.36 -8.20
C ASN A 106 -6.91 -4.70 -9.69
N SER A 107 -7.51 -5.81 -10.13
CA SER A 107 -7.37 -6.34 -11.49
C SER A 107 -8.47 -5.89 -12.45
N GLU A 108 -9.70 -5.77 -11.95
CA GLU A 108 -10.90 -5.60 -12.77
C GLU A 108 -11.56 -4.22 -12.61
N LEU A 109 -11.44 -3.58 -11.43
CA LEU A 109 -12.12 -2.30 -11.16
C LEU A 109 -11.22 -1.10 -11.32
N LEU A 110 -9.95 -1.22 -10.92
CA LEU A 110 -9.01 -0.12 -11.01
C LEU A 110 -8.44 0.01 -12.43
N PRO A 111 -8.33 1.24 -12.96
CA PRO A 111 -7.74 1.45 -14.28
C PRO A 111 -6.35 0.82 -14.37
N ARG A 112 -6.05 0.25 -15.53
CA ARG A 112 -4.68 -0.03 -15.94
C ARG A 112 -4.06 1.32 -16.30
N PHE A 113 -3.08 1.74 -15.52
CA PHE A 113 -2.26 2.92 -15.83
C PHE A 113 -1.39 2.64 -17.05
#